data_AF-A0A0W0Y3D5-F1
#
_entry.id   AF-A0A0W0Y3D5-F1
#
_cell.length_a   1.000
_cell.length_b   1.000
_cell.length_c   1.000
_cell.angle_alpha   90.00
_cell.angle_beta   90.00
_cell.angle_gamma   90.00
#
_symmetry.space_group_name_H-M   'P 1'
#
loop_
_entity.id
_entity.type
_entity.pdbx_description
1 polymer ?
#
loop_
_entity_poly.entity_id
_entity_poly.type
_entity_poly.pdbx_seq_one_letter_code
_entity_poly.pdbx_strand_id
1 'polypeptide(L)'
;MIKKYNALIPALLFIVIPSGFSQPGNAEENWKCRAYDQTKKEWLAVSNYELTALNKAFDSCKKESQFPLTCKATRANCEGFADGHSLSPLWQCTALDDDAQAWLSIYYRHRDDAVFSAKEYCRNHSKVPETCYVNLLTCRNINQQY
;
A
#
# COMPACT_ATOMS: atom_id res chain seq x y z
N MET A 1 75.00 36.47 24.12
CA MET A 1 74.03 35.38 23.86
C MET A 1 72.93 35.54 24.90
N ILE A 2 71.71 35.99 24.59
CA ILE A 2 70.57 35.24 24.02
C ILE A 2 69.55 36.28 23.49
N LYS A 3 69.07 36.12 22.25
CA LYS A 3 67.98 36.92 21.64
C LYS A 3 66.63 36.42 22.16
N LYS A 4 65.77 37.31 22.67
CA LYS A 4 64.36 37.04 22.98
C LYS A 4 63.53 37.15 21.71
N TYR A 5 62.93 36.06 21.26
CA TYR A 5 61.94 36.05 20.17
C TYR A 5 60.54 36.09 20.77
N ASN A 6 59.79 37.17 20.50
CA ASN A 6 58.38 37.26 20.82
C ASN A 6 57.59 36.38 19.83
N ALA A 7 56.96 35.32 20.34
CA ALA A 7 56.09 34.46 19.55
C ALA A 7 54.73 35.13 19.35
N LEU A 8 54.41 35.46 18.10
CA LEU A 8 53.06 35.80 17.64
C LEU A 8 52.20 34.52 17.65
N ILE A 9 51.11 34.52 18.42
CA ILE A 9 50.11 33.45 18.45
C ILE A 9 49.09 33.72 17.33
N PRO A 10 48.91 32.86 16.33
CA PRO A 10 47.82 33.00 15.39
C PRO A 10 46.53 32.42 15.99
N ALA A 11 45.50 33.24 16.09
CA ALA A 11 44.16 32.83 16.51
C ALA A 11 43.52 31.95 15.41
N LEU A 12 43.32 30.66 15.71
CA LEU A 12 42.56 29.72 14.89
C LEU A 12 41.06 30.03 15.00
N LEU A 13 40.51 30.66 13.96
CA LEU A 13 39.07 30.82 13.75
C LEU A 13 38.46 29.46 13.36
N PHE A 14 37.85 28.78 14.33
CA PHE A 14 36.97 27.64 14.08
C PHE A 14 35.64 28.14 13.52
N ILE A 15 35.48 28.10 12.20
CA ILE A 15 34.18 28.28 11.54
C ILE A 15 33.39 26.99 11.75
N VAL A 16 32.39 27.05 12.63
CA VAL A 16 31.44 25.95 12.86
C VAL A 16 30.49 25.94 11.67
N ILE A 17 30.66 24.97 10.77
CA ILE A 17 29.72 24.74 9.66
C ILE A 17 28.49 24.04 10.28
N PRO A 18 27.29 24.62 10.25
CA PRO A 18 26.09 23.91 10.68
C PRO A 18 25.85 22.75 9.72
N SER A 19 26.04 21.54 10.22
CA SER A 19 25.66 20.32 9.51
C SER A 19 24.13 20.23 9.60
N GLY A 20 23.44 20.56 8.51
CA GLY A 20 22.01 20.29 8.38
C GLY A 20 21.80 18.79 8.29
N PHE A 21 21.28 18.17 9.36
CA PHE A 21 20.75 16.83 9.28
C PHE A 21 19.43 16.89 8.52
N SER A 22 19.40 16.38 7.29
CA SER A 22 18.15 16.01 6.65
C SER A 22 17.59 14.81 7.41
N GLN A 23 16.47 14.98 8.11
CA GLN A 23 15.66 13.82 8.49
C GLN A 23 15.16 13.16 7.20
N PRO A 24 15.39 11.86 6.96
CA PRO A 24 14.60 11.17 5.96
C PRO A 24 13.13 11.29 6.40
N GLY A 25 12.28 11.81 5.52
CA GLY A 25 10.85 11.73 5.73
C GLY A 25 10.49 10.26 5.86
N ASN A 26 10.09 9.85 7.06
CA ASN A 26 9.64 8.48 7.34
C ASN A 26 8.25 8.27 6.70
N ALA A 27 8.20 8.26 5.37
CA ALA A 27 7.20 7.49 4.69
C ALA A 27 7.68 6.04 4.71
N GLU A 28 7.35 5.31 5.79
CA GLU A 28 7.63 3.88 5.87
C GLU A 28 6.71 3.16 4.89
N GLU A 29 7.15 3.03 3.64
CA GLU A 29 6.54 2.12 2.69
C GLU A 29 6.81 0.68 3.15
N ASN A 30 5.75 -0.03 3.54
CA ASN A 30 5.87 -1.41 3.96
C ASN A 30 4.82 -2.30 3.29
N TRP A 31 5.29 -3.48 2.86
CA TRP A 31 4.47 -4.54 2.29
C TRP A 31 4.28 -5.63 3.31
N LYS A 32 3.02 -6.05 3.49
CA LYS A 32 2.60 -7.14 4.35
C LYS A 32 2.04 -8.27 3.49
N CYS A 33 2.71 -9.41 3.43
CA CYS A 33 2.32 -10.54 2.59
C CYS A 33 2.03 -11.78 3.43
N ARG A 34 1.03 -12.56 2.99
CA ARG A 34 0.58 -13.78 3.66
C ARG A 34 0.76 -15.02 2.80
N ALA A 35 1.24 -16.09 3.43
CA ALA A 35 1.26 -17.44 2.88
C ALA A 35 0.30 -18.34 3.68
N TYR A 36 -0.29 -19.32 3.01
CA TYR A 36 -1.21 -20.27 3.62
C TYR A 36 -0.85 -21.71 3.27
N ASP A 37 -1.11 -22.64 4.17
CA ASP A 37 -1.07 -24.07 3.88
C ASP A 37 -2.47 -24.64 3.57
N GLN A 38 -2.56 -25.95 3.35
CA GLN A 38 -3.85 -26.61 3.07
C GLN A 38 -4.87 -26.52 4.23
N THR A 39 -4.42 -26.28 5.45
CA THR A 39 -5.29 -26.09 6.62
C THR A 39 -5.75 -24.65 6.78
N LYS A 40 -5.36 -23.76 5.86
CA LYS A 40 -5.57 -22.31 5.90
C LYS A 40 -4.87 -21.62 7.08
N LYS A 41 -3.87 -22.27 7.69
CA LYS A 41 -3.00 -21.59 8.64
C LYS A 41 -2.20 -20.52 7.90
N GLU A 42 -2.02 -19.36 8.52
CA GLU A 42 -1.40 -18.18 7.92
C GLU A 42 0.01 -17.92 8.46
N TRP A 43 0.90 -17.48 7.58
CA TRP A 43 2.19 -16.88 7.92
C TRP A 43 2.33 -15.51 7.29
N LEU A 44 2.50 -14.49 8.13
CA LEU A 44 2.66 -13.10 7.74
C LEU A 44 4.14 -12.71 7.72
N ALA A 45 4.56 -11.98 6.70
CA ALA A 45 5.86 -11.31 6.69
C ALA A 45 5.75 -9.87 6.18
N VAL A 46 6.68 -9.04 6.66
CA VAL A 46 6.75 -7.60 6.35
C VAL A 46 8.11 -7.24 5.74
N SER A 47 8.11 -6.34 4.76
CA SER A 47 9.32 -5.80 4.14
C SER A 47 9.01 -4.52 3.36
N ASN A 48 10.00 -3.69 3.09
CA ASN A 48 9.83 -2.50 2.23
C ASN A 48 9.63 -2.84 0.74
N TYR A 49 9.70 -4.12 0.38
CA TYR A 49 9.54 -4.60 -1.00
C TYR A 49 8.58 -5.79 -1.01
N GLU A 50 7.57 -5.74 -1.90
CA GLU A 50 6.52 -6.76 -2.01
C GLU A 50 7.12 -8.16 -2.17
N LEU A 51 8.04 -8.34 -3.13
CA LEU A 51 8.62 -9.66 -3.43
C LEU A 51 9.38 -10.24 -2.23
N THR A 52 10.07 -9.39 -1.47
CA THR A 52 10.80 -9.81 -0.27
C THR A 52 9.84 -10.23 0.84
N ALA A 53 8.77 -9.47 1.07
CA ALA A 53 7.73 -9.86 2.03
C ALA A 53 7.05 -11.17 1.62
N LEU A 54 6.71 -11.33 0.34
CA LEU A 54 6.08 -12.54 -0.20
C LEU A 54 6.96 -13.77 -0.01
N ASN A 55 8.24 -13.69 -0.37
CA ASN A 55 9.18 -14.79 -0.23
C ASN A 55 9.41 -15.15 1.24
N LYS A 56 9.54 -14.15 2.13
CA LYS A 56 9.65 -14.39 3.58
C LYS A 56 8.43 -15.14 4.12
N ALA A 57 7.22 -14.71 3.77
CA ALA A 57 5.99 -15.37 4.20
C ALA A 57 5.93 -16.83 3.71
N PHE A 58 6.27 -17.06 2.44
CA PHE A 58 6.32 -18.39 1.85
C PHE A 58 7.36 -19.30 2.52
N ASP A 59 8.55 -18.77 2.81
CA ASP A 59 9.61 -19.50 3.49
C ASP A 59 9.26 -19.82 4.94
N SER A 60 8.61 -18.90 5.67
CA SER A 60 8.06 -19.17 7.00
C SER A 60 7.02 -20.30 6.96
N CYS A 61 6.10 -20.27 5.99
CA CYS A 61 5.13 -21.36 5.82
C CYS A 61 5.83 -22.70 5.60
N LYS A 62 6.80 -22.79 4.67
CA LYS A 62 7.52 -24.05 4.41
C LYS A 62 8.32 -24.55 5.60
N LYS A 63 8.80 -23.66 6.47
CA LYS A 63 9.59 -24.02 7.66
C LYS A 63 8.74 -24.48 8.83
N GLU A 64 7.56 -23.89 9.01
CA GLU A 64 6.76 -24.03 10.23
C GLU A 64 5.43 -24.77 10.04
N SER A 65 4.96 -24.93 8.79
CA SER A 65 3.77 -25.73 8.50
C SER A 65 4.04 -27.22 8.68
N GLN A 66 3.03 -27.94 9.15
CA GLN A 66 3.02 -29.41 9.13
C GLN A 66 2.85 -29.96 7.70
N PHE A 67 2.46 -29.12 6.74
CA PHE A 67 2.19 -29.47 5.34
C PHE A 67 2.96 -28.55 4.37
N PRO A 68 4.31 -28.54 4.42
CA PRO A 68 5.13 -27.54 3.73
C PRO A 68 4.98 -27.55 2.21
N LEU A 69 4.69 -28.70 1.61
CA LEU A 69 4.45 -28.83 0.16
C LEU A 69 3.15 -28.18 -0.31
N THR A 70 2.25 -27.85 0.63
CA THR A 70 0.95 -27.23 0.32
C THR A 70 0.94 -25.73 0.49
N CYS A 71 2.06 -25.15 0.94
CA CYS A 71 2.22 -23.72 1.10
C CYS A 71 1.96 -23.00 -0.23
N LYS A 72 1.20 -21.91 -0.15
CA LYS A 72 0.88 -21.02 -1.27
C LYS A 72 1.02 -19.58 -0.82
N ALA A 73 1.75 -18.78 -1.59
CA ALA A 73 1.83 -17.34 -1.43
C ALA A 73 1.58 -16.72 -2.80
N THR A 74 0.69 -15.73 -2.87
CA THR A 74 0.34 -15.03 -4.11
C THR A 74 0.36 -13.53 -3.86
N ARG A 75 0.69 -12.72 -4.88
CA ARG A 75 0.65 -11.26 -4.78
C ARG A 75 -0.71 -10.71 -4.33
N ALA A 76 -1.81 -11.39 -4.66
CA ALA A 76 -3.15 -11.04 -4.18
C ALA A 76 -3.28 -11.06 -2.63
N ASN A 77 -2.39 -11.76 -1.93
CA ASN A 77 -2.34 -11.84 -0.47
C ASN A 77 -1.37 -10.82 0.15
N CYS A 78 -0.86 -9.89 -0.66
CA CYS A 78 0.00 -8.80 -0.23
C CYS A 78 -0.78 -7.49 -0.14
N GLU A 79 -0.46 -6.71 0.89
CA GLU A 79 -0.96 -5.36 1.10
C GLU A 79 0.23 -4.42 1.24
N GLY A 80 0.36 -3.48 0.31
CA GLY A 80 1.29 -2.38 0.42
C GLY A 80 0.68 -1.29 1.31
N PHE A 81 1.54 -0.57 2.01
CA PHE A 81 1.17 0.61 2.77
C PHE A 81 2.23 1.69 2.54
N ALA A 82 1.79 2.95 2.50
CA ALA A 82 2.63 4.14 2.49
C ALA A 82 2.04 5.13 3.52
N ASP A 83 2.87 5.69 4.40
CA ASP A 83 2.43 6.56 5.49
C ASP A 83 1.31 5.95 6.37
N GLY A 84 1.32 4.62 6.53
CA GLY A 84 0.27 3.88 7.25
C GLY A 84 -1.04 3.68 6.49
N HIS A 85 -1.17 4.25 5.28
CA HIS A 85 -2.32 4.08 4.40
C HIS A 85 -2.12 2.91 3.43
N SER A 86 -3.14 2.09 3.21
CA SER A 86 -3.04 0.96 2.28
C SER A 86 -2.96 1.44 0.82
N LEU A 87 -1.96 0.92 0.09
CA LEU A 87 -1.79 1.09 -1.35
C LEU A 87 -2.67 0.14 -2.17
N SER A 88 -3.30 -0.85 -1.53
CA SER A 88 -4.20 -1.77 -2.24
C SER A 88 -5.30 -0.97 -2.91
N PRO A 89 -5.54 -1.12 -4.22
CA PRO A 89 -6.51 -0.28 -4.91
C PRO A 89 -7.89 -0.47 -4.29
N LEU A 90 -8.53 0.64 -3.95
CA LEU A 90 -9.93 0.66 -3.51
C LEU A 90 -10.76 1.24 -4.64
N TRP A 91 -11.49 0.38 -5.32
CA TRP A 91 -12.35 0.73 -6.42
C TRP A 91 -13.73 1.10 -5.92
N GLN A 92 -14.27 2.18 -6.47
CA GLN A 92 -15.66 2.55 -6.38
C GLN A 92 -16.18 2.83 -7.77
N CYS A 93 -17.35 2.30 -8.10
CA CYS A 93 -18.01 2.51 -9.39
C CYS A 93 -19.37 3.15 -9.18
N THR A 94 -19.87 3.78 -10.25
CA THR A 94 -21.21 4.37 -10.30
C THR A 94 -22.04 3.64 -11.35
N ALA A 95 -23.21 3.17 -10.97
CA ALA A 95 -24.25 2.76 -11.89
C ALA A 95 -25.19 3.93 -12.18
N LEU A 96 -25.72 3.95 -13.40
CA LEU A 96 -26.75 4.88 -13.85
C LEU A 96 -27.95 4.06 -14.35
N ASP A 97 -29.14 4.60 -14.16
CA ASP A 97 -30.37 4.14 -14.81
C ASP A 97 -30.75 5.12 -15.94
N ASP A 98 -31.82 4.80 -16.69
CA ASP A 98 -32.31 5.65 -17.79
C ASP A 98 -32.82 7.02 -17.33
N ASP A 99 -33.12 7.19 -16.04
CA ASP A 99 -33.44 8.49 -15.42
C ASP A 99 -32.17 9.29 -15.06
N ALA A 100 -30.99 8.78 -15.41
CA ALA A 100 -29.68 9.32 -15.09
C ALA A 100 -29.40 9.47 -13.57
N GLN A 101 -30.08 8.68 -12.73
CA GLN A 101 -29.82 8.65 -11.30
C GLN A 101 -28.53 7.89 -11.01
N ALA A 102 -27.65 8.50 -10.20
CA ALA A 102 -26.36 7.91 -9.83
C ALA A 102 -26.46 7.02 -8.59
N TRP A 103 -25.89 5.82 -8.70
CA TRP A 103 -25.90 4.78 -7.67
C TRP A 103 -24.48 4.27 -7.43
N LEU A 104 -23.86 4.66 -6.31
CA LEU A 104 -22.47 4.31 -6.02
C LEU A 104 -22.37 2.95 -5.30
N SER A 105 -21.33 2.20 -5.64
CA SER A 105 -20.90 1.06 -4.82
C SER A 105 -20.23 1.53 -3.52
N ILE A 106 -20.08 0.61 -2.57
CA ILE A 106 -19.04 0.72 -1.53
C ILE A 106 -17.64 0.50 -2.15
N TYR A 107 -16.60 0.49 -1.31
CA TYR A 107 -15.22 0.29 -1.74
C TYR A 107 -14.86 -1.20 -1.83
N TYR A 108 -14.22 -1.58 -2.94
CA TYR A 108 -13.78 -2.96 -3.19
C TYR A 108 -12.32 -3.02 -3.63
N ARG A 109 -11.64 -4.14 -3.35
CA ARG A 109 -10.27 -4.35 -3.83
C ARG A 109 -10.17 -4.55 -5.34
N HIS A 110 -11.19 -5.15 -5.94
CA HIS A 110 -11.25 -5.43 -7.35
C HIS A 110 -12.29 -4.54 -8.03
N ARG A 111 -11.94 -3.99 -9.19
CA ARG A 111 -12.83 -3.13 -9.96
C ARG A 111 -14.13 -3.84 -10.32
N ASP A 112 -14.04 -5.11 -10.71
CA ASP A 112 -15.21 -5.86 -11.18
C ASP A 112 -16.21 -6.10 -10.03
N ASP A 113 -15.72 -6.31 -8.79
CA ASP A 113 -16.60 -6.40 -7.62
C ASP A 113 -17.34 -5.07 -7.36
N ALA A 114 -16.65 -3.93 -7.52
CA ALA A 114 -17.28 -2.61 -7.44
C ALA A 114 -18.32 -2.40 -8.55
N VAL A 115 -18.07 -2.89 -9.77
CA VAL A 115 -19.02 -2.85 -10.89
C VAL A 115 -20.27 -3.65 -10.58
N PHE A 116 -20.11 -4.91 -10.13
CA PHE A 116 -21.24 -5.76 -9.77
C PHE A 116 -22.05 -5.15 -8.63
N SER A 117 -21.38 -4.65 -7.60
CA SER A 117 -22.02 -3.99 -6.46
C SER A 117 -22.79 -2.74 -6.86
N ALA A 118 -22.20 -1.83 -7.66
CA ALA A 118 -22.89 -0.63 -8.13
C ALA A 118 -24.15 -0.97 -8.95
N LYS A 119 -24.03 -1.92 -9.88
CA LYS A 119 -25.14 -2.35 -10.73
C LYS A 119 -26.27 -2.97 -9.91
N GLU A 120 -25.93 -3.83 -8.96
CA GLU A 120 -26.90 -4.49 -8.08
C GLU A 120 -27.57 -3.49 -7.13
N TYR A 121 -26.81 -2.51 -6.62
CA TYR A 121 -27.37 -1.44 -5.81
C TYR A 121 -28.40 -0.62 -6.60
N CYS A 122 -28.07 -0.23 -7.83
CA CYS A 122 -29.02 0.43 -8.73
C CYS A 122 -30.28 -0.42 -8.96
N ARG A 123 -30.13 -1.72 -9.29
CA ARG A 123 -31.27 -2.62 -9.54
C ARG A 123 -32.23 -2.75 -8.35
N ASN A 124 -31.71 -2.65 -7.13
CA ASN A 124 -32.53 -2.80 -5.93
C ASN A 124 -33.23 -1.49 -5.50
N HIS A 125 -32.82 -0.33 -6.02
CA HIS A 125 -33.30 0.97 -5.53
C HIS A 125 -33.85 1.89 -6.62
N SER A 126 -33.49 1.67 -7.88
CA SER A 126 -33.98 2.44 -9.02
C SER A 126 -35.45 2.15 -9.29
N LYS A 127 -36.14 3.16 -9.83
CA LYS A 127 -37.53 3.02 -10.34
C LYS A 127 -37.57 2.28 -11.68
N VAL A 128 -36.45 2.20 -12.39
CA VAL A 128 -36.29 1.56 -13.70
C VAL A 128 -35.12 0.56 -13.68
N PRO A 129 -35.18 -0.48 -12.84
CA PRO A 129 -34.01 -1.31 -12.46
C PRO A 129 -33.39 -2.10 -13.61
N GLU A 130 -34.16 -2.46 -14.64
CA GLU A 130 -33.65 -3.19 -15.81
C GLU A 130 -32.68 -2.36 -16.66
N THR A 131 -32.73 -1.04 -16.54
CA THR A 131 -31.89 -0.09 -17.29
C THR A 131 -30.53 0.16 -16.64
N CYS A 132 -30.35 -0.32 -15.41
CA CYS A 132 -29.13 -0.10 -14.64
C CYS A 132 -27.89 -0.60 -15.37
N TYR A 133 -26.97 0.31 -15.66
CA TYR A 133 -25.69 0.02 -16.30
C TYR A 133 -24.55 0.71 -15.55
N VAL A 134 -23.34 0.16 -15.70
CA VAL A 134 -22.10 0.75 -15.16
C VAL A 134 -21.17 1.04 -16.32
N ASN A 135 -20.69 2.28 -16.41
CA ASN A 135 -19.61 2.61 -17.32
C ASN A 135 -18.28 2.39 -16.60
N LEU A 136 -17.47 1.44 -17.08
CA LEU A 136 -16.17 1.12 -16.48
C LEU A 136 -15.20 2.31 -16.41
N LEU A 137 -15.37 3.32 -17.27
CA LEU A 137 -14.58 4.56 -17.24
C LEU A 137 -14.91 5.46 -16.04
N THR A 138 -16.08 5.28 -15.43
CA THR A 138 -16.51 6.02 -14.23
C THR A 138 -16.03 5.39 -12.93
N CYS A 139 -15.47 4.17 -13.00
CA CYS A 139 -14.86 3.52 -11.86
C CYS A 139 -13.55 4.23 -11.49
N ARG A 140 -13.43 4.59 -10.21
CA ARG A 140 -12.26 5.27 -9.67
C ARG A 140 -11.55 4.39 -8.64
N ASN A 141 -10.23 4.35 -8.73
CA ASN A 141 -9.40 3.89 -7.62
C ASN A 141 -9.19 5.08 -6.68
N ILE A 142 -9.77 5.03 -5.49
CA ILE A 142 -9.68 6.14 -4.52
C ILE A 142 -8.28 6.30 -3.93
N ASN A 143 -7.44 5.27 -4.03
CA ASN A 143 -6.06 5.30 -3.53
C ASN A 143 -5.07 5.84 -4.57
N GLN A 144 -5.52 6.21 -5.77
CA GLN A 144 -4.68 6.80 -6.82
C GLN A 144 -4.39 8.30 -6.61
N GLN A 145 -4.79 8.84 -5.44
CA GLN A 145 -4.60 10.25 -5.06
C GLN A 145 -3.34 10.49 -4.19
N TYR A 146 -2.57 9.44 -3.90
CA TYR A 146 -1.31 9.47 -3.16
C TYR A 146 -0.16 9.00 -4.04
#